data_AF-A0A1J3JKU0-F1
#
_entry.id   AF-A0A1J3JKU0-F1
#
_cell.length_a   1.000
_cell.length_b   1.000
_cell.length_c   1.000
_cell.angle_alpha   90.00
_cell.angle_beta   90.00
_cell.angle_gamma   90.00
#
_symmetry.space_group_name_H-M   'P 1'
#
loop_
_entity.id
_entity.type
_entity.pdbx_description
1 polymer ?
#
loop_
_entity_poly.entity_id
_entity_poly.type
_entity_poly.pdbx_seq_one_letter_code
_entity_poly.pdbx_strand_id
1 'polypeptide(L)'
;QFDDYCHSHQPPIAFIKADVMGLFGSLFCDFGPQFTVLDLDGEEPHSGIIASVSNENPAFVLCVDDERLEFEDGDLVVFSEV
;
A
#
# COMPACT_ATOMS: atom_id res chain seq x y z
N GLN A 1 27.74 3.04 -9.91
CA GLN A 1 28.15 4.17 -10.77
C GLN A 1 26.96 4.81 -11.48
N PHE A 2 26.21 4.08 -12.33
CA PHE A 2 24.99 4.65 -12.94
C PHE A 2 23.91 4.94 -11.90
N ASP A 3 23.70 3.99 -10.99
CA ASP A 3 22.79 4.13 -9.85
C ASP A 3 23.15 5.35 -8.98
N ASP A 4 24.40 5.45 -8.52
CA ASP A 4 24.86 6.59 -7.71
C ASP A 4 24.60 7.96 -8.38
N TYR A 5 24.78 8.05 -9.72
CA TYR A 5 24.46 9.26 -10.48
C TYR A 5 22.95 9.52 -10.50
N CYS A 6 22.14 8.50 -10.75
CA CYS A 6 20.68 8.59 -10.76
C CYS A 6 20.13 9.00 -9.38
N HIS A 7 20.60 8.35 -8.31
CA HIS A 7 20.17 8.60 -6.93
C HIS A 7 20.52 10.01 -6.44
N SER A 8 21.72 10.48 -6.76
CA SER A 8 22.21 11.82 -6.34
C SER A 8 21.80 12.96 -7.28
N HIS A 9 21.11 12.66 -8.39
CA HIS A 9 20.57 13.67 -9.27
C HIS A 9 19.51 14.53 -8.57
N GLN A 10 19.31 15.76 -9.06
CA GLN A 10 18.28 16.65 -8.54
C GLN A 10 17.36 17.09 -9.69
N PRO A 11 16.14 16.54 -9.81
CA PRO A 11 15.51 15.54 -8.93
C PRO A 11 16.12 14.13 -9.07
N PRO A 12 15.99 13.24 -8.07
CA PRO A 12 16.44 11.85 -8.19
C PRO A 12 15.81 11.16 -9.41
N ILE A 13 16.60 10.36 -10.11
CA ILE A 13 16.14 9.60 -11.28
C ILE A 13 15.91 8.16 -10.82
N ALA A 14 14.72 7.62 -11.05
CA ALA A 14 14.44 6.21 -10.78
C ALA A 14 15.34 5.30 -11.63
N PHE A 15 15.93 4.28 -11.01
CA PHE A 15 16.87 3.36 -11.61
C PHE A 15 16.47 1.91 -11.35
N ILE A 16 16.55 1.08 -12.40
CA ILE A 16 16.34 -0.37 -12.32
C ILE A 16 17.50 -1.04 -13.03
N LYS A 17 18.11 -2.02 -12.36
CA LYS A 17 19.13 -2.88 -12.94
C LYS A 17 18.66 -4.33 -12.92
N ALA A 18 18.71 -4.99 -14.07
CA ALA A 18 18.45 -6.41 -14.22
C ALA A 18 19.64 -7.09 -14.91
N ASP A 19 20.15 -8.17 -14.31
CA ASP A 19 21.22 -8.99 -14.87
C ASP A 19 20.76 -10.45 -14.98
N VAL A 20 21.20 -11.16 -16.03
CA VAL A 20 20.95 -12.60 -16.22
C VAL A 20 22.27 -13.30 -16.54
N MET A 21 22.60 -14.36 -15.79
CA MET A 21 23.79 -15.20 -15.97
C MET A 21 23.41 -16.69 -16.03
N GLY A 22 22.99 -17.13 -17.22
CA GLY A 22 22.48 -18.48 -17.43
C GLY A 22 21.09 -18.65 -16.83
N LEU A 23 20.92 -19.62 -15.93
CA LEU A 23 19.65 -19.86 -15.22
C LEU A 23 19.45 -18.95 -14.00
N PHE A 24 20.46 -18.17 -13.64
CA PHE A 24 20.39 -17.22 -12.53
C PHE A 24 20.13 -15.81 -13.05
N GLY A 25 19.44 -15.00 -12.25
CA GLY A 25 19.23 -13.59 -12.51
C GLY A 25 19.11 -12.79 -11.22
N SER A 26 19.30 -11.48 -11.32
CA SER A 26 19.14 -10.54 -10.22
C SER A 26 18.44 -9.28 -10.72
N LEU A 27 17.59 -8.71 -9.86
CA LEU A 27 16.92 -7.43 -10.07
C LEU A 27 17.25 -6.51 -8.89
N PHE A 28 17.50 -5.24 -9.18
CA PHE A 28 17.70 -4.18 -8.22
C PHE A 28 16.89 -2.95 -8.64
N CYS A 29 16.23 -2.31 -7.68
CA CYS A 29 15.43 -1.10 -7.88
C CYS A 29 15.85 -0.02 -6.89
N ASP A 30 16.07 1.19 -7.40
CA ASP A 30 16.26 2.40 -6.61
C ASP A 30 15.32 3.49 -7.17
N PHE A 31 14.29 3.85 -6.42
CA PHE A 31 13.33 4.88 -6.82
C PHE A 31 13.64 6.25 -6.20
N GLY A 32 14.84 6.40 -5.66
CA GLY A 32 15.29 7.58 -4.93
C GLY A 32 14.90 7.53 -3.44
N PRO A 33 15.37 8.52 -2.65
CA PRO A 33 15.17 8.56 -1.20
C PRO A 33 13.72 8.83 -0.78
N GLN A 34 12.89 9.32 -1.69
CA GLN A 34 11.48 9.66 -1.45
C GLN A 34 10.64 9.16 -2.61
N PHE A 35 9.96 8.03 -2.40
CA PHE A 35 9.04 7.44 -3.35
C PHE A 35 7.74 7.13 -2.61
N THR A 36 6.61 7.63 -3.13
CA THR A 36 5.30 7.40 -2.51
C THR A 36 4.60 6.27 -3.24
N VAL A 37 4.30 5.20 -2.51
CA VAL A 37 3.40 4.15 -3.00
C VAL A 37 1.98 4.56 -2.66
N LEU A 38 1.15 4.74 -3.68
CA LEU A 38 -0.25 5.16 -3.51
C LEU A 38 -1.19 3.98 -3.24
N ASP A 39 -0.76 2.80 -3.68
CA ASP A 39 -1.50 1.55 -3.62
C ASP A 39 -0.48 0.42 -3.44
N LEU A 40 -0.61 -0.33 -2.35
CA LEU A 40 0.38 -1.31 -1.90
C LEU A 40 0.12 -2.71 -2.47
N ASP A 41 -1.13 -3.04 -2.74
CA ASP A 41 -1.56 -4.40 -3.10
C ASP A 41 -2.27 -4.45 -4.46
N GLY A 42 -2.84 -3.35 -4.93
CA GLY A 42 -3.61 -3.33 -6.18
C GLY A 42 -4.99 -3.96 -6.05
N GLU A 43 -5.47 -4.23 -4.84
CA GLU A 43 -6.76 -4.86 -4.59
C GLU A 43 -7.88 -3.80 -4.49
N GLU A 44 -9.11 -4.22 -4.76
CA GLU A 44 -10.26 -3.32 -4.63
C GLU A 44 -10.55 -3.02 -3.15
N PRO A 45 -10.79 -1.75 -2.77
CA PRO A 45 -11.10 -1.40 -1.39
C PRO A 45 -12.34 -2.13 -0.87
N HIS A 46 -12.21 -2.74 0.32
CA HIS A 46 -13.33 -3.41 0.97
C HIS A 46 -14.46 -2.43 1.35
N SER A 47 -15.70 -2.89 1.20
CA SER A 47 -16.90 -2.13 1.51
C SER A 47 -17.91 -3.01 2.24
N GLY A 48 -18.61 -2.44 3.22
CA GLY A 48 -19.60 -3.16 4.00
C GLY A 48 -20.64 -2.24 4.62
N ILE A 49 -21.77 -2.83 5.02
CA ILE A 49 -22.88 -2.09 5.63
C ILE A 49 -22.70 -2.08 7.16
N ILE A 50 -22.77 -0.88 7.74
CA ILE A 50 -22.72 -0.69 9.20
C ILE A 50 -24.06 -1.09 9.80
N ALA A 51 -24.04 -1.98 10.79
CA ALA A 51 -25.19 -2.34 11.60
C ALA A 51 -25.36 -1.42 12.81
N SER A 52 -24.27 -1.08 13.51
CA SER A 52 -24.30 -0.12 14.63
C SER A 52 -22.92 0.43 14.98
N VAL A 53 -22.92 1.58 15.68
CA VAL A 53 -21.72 2.21 16.24
C VAL A 53 -21.95 2.47 17.73
N SER A 54 -21.03 2.01 18.60
CA SER A 54 -21.10 2.24 20.04
C SER A 54 -20.68 3.68 20.42
N ASN A 55 -21.17 4.21 21.54
CA ASN A 55 -20.77 5.52 22.08
C ASN A 55 -19.59 5.44 23.08
N GLU A 56 -18.81 4.35 23.05
CA GLU A 56 -17.64 4.16 23.90
C GLU A 56 -16.37 4.79 23.28
N ASN A 57 -15.26 4.82 24.04
CA ASN A 57 -13.96 5.25 23.53
C ASN A 57 -12.88 4.23 23.92
N PRO A 58 -12.37 3.42 22.97
CA PRO A 58 -12.65 3.47 21.53
C PRO A 58 -14.06 2.99 21.16
N ALA A 59 -14.62 3.55 20.08
CA ALA A 59 -15.92 3.12 19.57
C ALA A 59 -15.78 1.79 18.82
N PHE A 60 -16.72 0.88 19.04
CA PHE A 60 -16.90 -0.33 18.25
C PHE A 60 -17.86 -0.08 17.09
N VAL A 61 -17.47 -0.52 15.90
CA VAL A 61 -18.29 -0.53 14.68
C VAL A 61 -18.64 -1.98 14.38
N LEU A 62 -19.94 -2.28 14.35
CA LEU A 62 -20.45 -3.60 13.99
C LEU A 62 -20.98 -3.55 12.56
N CYS A 63 -20.51 -4.45 11.70
CA CYS A 63 -20.98 -4.61 10.33
C CYS A 63 -22.03 -5.73 10.21
N VAL A 64 -22.80 -5.74 9.12
CA VAL A 64 -23.72 -6.84 8.80
C VAL A 64 -22.91 -8.08 8.35
N ASP A 65 -23.22 -9.26 8.90
CA ASP A 65 -22.46 -10.51 8.75
C ASP A 65 -22.49 -11.18 7.35
N ASP A 66 -23.10 -10.56 6.32
CA ASP A 66 -23.33 -11.23 5.02
C ASP A 66 -22.03 -11.42 4.21
N GLU A 67 -21.04 -10.54 4.39
CA GLU A 67 -19.70 -10.69 3.81
C GLU A 67 -18.64 -10.53 4.92
N ARG A 68 -17.69 -11.47 4.99
CA ARG A 68 -16.52 -11.31 5.86
C ARG A 68 -15.67 -10.18 5.29
N LEU A 69 -15.78 -9.01 5.90
CA LEU A 69 -14.90 -7.89 5.64
C LEU A 69 -13.54 -8.23 6.25
N GLU A 70 -12.52 -8.36 5.42
CA GLU A 70 -11.15 -8.70 5.82
C GLU A 70 -10.32 -7.43 6.01
N PHE A 71 -10.79 -6.50 6.85
CA PHE A 71 -9.98 -5.35 7.25
C PHE A 71 -8.79 -5.78 8.11
N GLU A 72 -7.66 -5.11 7.93
CA GLU A 72 -6.45 -5.30 8.71
C GLU A 72 -6.20 -4.15 9.69
N ASP A 73 -5.42 -4.42 10.74
CA ASP A 73 -5.01 -3.39 11.69
C ASP A 73 -4.14 -2.32 10.99
N GLY A 74 -4.63 -1.09 10.95
CA GLY A 74 -3.95 0.03 10.28
C GLY A 74 -4.69 0.54 9.04
N ASP A 75 -5.70 -0.20 8.57
CA ASP A 75 -6.56 0.25 7.49
C ASP A 75 -7.30 1.54 7.84
N LEU A 76 -7.44 2.39 6.83
CA LEU A 76 -8.21 3.62 6.91
C LEU A 76 -9.53 3.44 6.18
N VAL A 77 -10.63 3.64 6.90
CA VAL A 77 -11.98 3.54 6.34
C VAL A 77 -12.65 4.90 6.29
N VAL A 78 -13.60 5.03 5.37
CA VAL A 78 -14.47 6.20 5.26
C VAL A 78 -15.91 5.75 5.44
N PHE A 79 -16.67 6.48 6.25
CA PHE A 79 -18.09 6.23 6.43
C PHE A 79 -18.92 7.20 5.60
N SER A 80 -20.02 6.69 5.03
CA SER A 80 -21.01 7.45 4.28
C SER A 80 -22.41 7.02 4.73
N GLU A 81 -23.37 7.95 4.68
CA GLU A 81 -24.79 7.66 4.97
C GLU A 81 -25.05 7.10 6.38
N VAL A 82 -24.33 7.63 7.39
CA VAL A 82 -24.43 7.25 8.81
C VAL A 82 -25.54 7.99 9.53
#